data_AF-A0A2T9Z9V6-F1
#
_entry.id   AF-A0A2T9Z9V6-F1
#
_cell.length_a   1.000
_cell.length_b   1.000
_cell.length_c   1.000
_cell.angle_alpha   90.00
_cell.angle_beta   90.00
_cell.angle_gamma   90.00
#
_symmetry.space_group_name_H-M   'P 1'
#
loop_
_entity.id
_entity.type
_entity.pdbx_description
1 polymer ?
#
loop_
_entity_poly.entity_id
_entity_poly.type
_entity_poly.pdbx_seq_one_letter_code
_entity_poly.pdbx_strand_id
1 'polypeptide(L)'
;MFGGYNKGPSLQEQQMQAMMEQRQMKDFMKMYVKLVNNCFDDCINGFEEKNLTDNEIACTRKCTQKFMKVNERVGARFSEEHQKMLESQIQQ
;
A
#
# COMPACT_ATOMS: atom_id res chain seq x y z
N MET A 1 5.44 -13.96 -47.35
CA MET A 1 5.07 -14.36 -45.98
C MET A 1 5.36 -13.19 -45.06
N PHE A 2 4.36 -12.81 -44.27
CA PHE A 2 4.21 -11.50 -43.65
C PHE A 2 5.19 -11.25 -42.49
N GLY A 3 5.77 -10.05 -42.49
CA GLY A 3 6.56 -9.52 -41.39
C GLY A 3 5.67 -9.07 -40.23
N GLY A 4 6.00 -9.53 -39.03
CA GLY A 4 5.48 -9.00 -37.77
C GLY A 4 6.42 -7.94 -37.22
N TYR A 5 6.09 -6.66 -37.40
CA TYR A 5 6.67 -5.59 -36.60
C TYR A 5 5.98 -5.58 -35.24
N ASN A 6 6.68 -6.08 -34.21
CA ASN A 6 6.38 -5.75 -32.83
C ASN A 6 6.52 -4.22 -32.68
N LYS A 7 5.39 -3.50 -32.58
CA LYS A 7 5.39 -2.14 -32.02
C LYS A 7 5.73 -2.30 -30.54
N GLY A 8 6.98 -1.99 -30.17
CA GLY A 8 7.34 -1.79 -28.77
C GLY A 8 6.45 -0.69 -28.15
N PRO A 9 6.33 -0.64 -26.82
CA PRO A 9 5.47 0.32 -26.15
C PRO A 9 5.80 1.75 -26.59
N SER A 10 4.75 2.52 -26.85
CA SER A 10 4.87 3.93 -27.24
C SER A 10 5.60 4.73 -26.16
N LEU A 11 6.27 5.83 -26.55
CA LEU A 11 6.96 6.73 -25.61
C LEU A 11 6.03 7.21 -24.48
N GLN A 12 4.74 7.36 -24.78
CA GLN A 12 3.71 7.79 -23.84
C GLN A 12 3.38 6.70 -22.81
N GLU A 13 3.33 5.43 -23.21
CA GLU A 13 3.16 4.28 -22.30
C GLU A 13 4.36 4.12 -21.36
N GLN A 14 5.58 4.32 -21.88
CA GLN A 14 6.80 4.27 -21.07
C GLN A 14 6.81 5.39 -20.01
N GLN A 15 6.44 6.62 -20.39
CA GLN A 15 6.31 7.73 -19.45
C GLN A 15 5.21 7.48 -18.41
N MET A 16 4.08 6.90 -18.82
CA MET A 16 3.00 6.55 -17.90
C MET A 16 3.44 5.49 -16.89
N GLN A 17 4.15 4.44 -17.35
CA GLN A 17 4.68 3.40 -16.47
C GLN A 17 5.68 3.96 -15.45
N ALA A 18 6.61 4.80 -15.89
CA ALA A 18 7.55 5.47 -14.99
C ALA A 18 6.85 6.34 -13.95
N MET A 19 5.79 7.07 -14.35
CA MET A 19 4.98 7.85 -13.40
C MET A 19 4.26 6.95 -12.39
N MET A 20 3.72 5.80 -12.83
CA MET A 20 3.05 4.86 -11.94
C MET A 20 4.01 4.26 -10.90
N GLU A 21 5.21 3.86 -11.31
CA GLU A 21 6.24 3.34 -10.41
C GLU A 21 6.64 4.37 -9.33
N GLN A 22 6.84 5.64 -9.73
CA GLN A 22 7.11 6.71 -8.78
C GLN A 22 5.98 6.91 -7.78
N ARG A 23 4.72 6.80 -8.22
CA ARG A 23 3.56 6.91 -7.34
C ARG A 23 3.49 5.73 -6.36
N GLN A 24 3.73 4.52 -6.81
CA GLN A 24 3.78 3.33 -5.94
C GLN A 24 4.81 3.50 -4.82
N MET A 25 6.02 3.95 -5.14
CA MET A 25 7.05 4.20 -4.11
C MET A 25 6.61 5.25 -3.10
N LYS A 26 6.02 6.36 -3.56
CA LYS A 26 5.54 7.43 -2.68
C LYS A 26 4.45 6.94 -1.74
N ASP A 27 3.52 6.13 -2.25
CA ASP A 27 2.41 5.61 -1.44
C ASP A 27 2.88 4.53 -0.46
N PHE A 28 3.88 3.73 -0.83
CA PHE A 28 4.55 2.83 0.10
C PHE A 28 5.19 3.58 1.27
N MET A 29 5.91 4.68 1.01
CA MET A 29 6.54 5.48 2.07
C MET A 29 5.50 6.10 3.00
N LYS A 30 4.37 6.57 2.47
CA LYS A 30 3.25 7.06 3.31
C LYS A 30 2.67 5.95 4.19
N MET A 31 2.49 4.75 3.63
CA MET A 31 1.99 3.60 4.38
C MET A 31 2.96 3.23 5.52
N TYR A 32 4.26 3.25 5.24
CA TYR A 32 5.30 2.98 6.24
C TYR A 32 5.27 3.99 7.39
N VAL A 33 5.21 5.30 7.09
CA VAL A 33 5.14 6.34 8.13
C VAL A 33 3.87 6.16 8.99
N LYS A 34 2.73 5.87 8.35
CA LYS A 34 1.48 5.64 9.06
C LYS A 34 1.53 4.39 9.96
N LEU A 35 2.15 3.31 9.49
CA LEU A 35 2.37 2.11 10.29
C LEU A 35 3.20 2.42 11.54
N VAL A 36 4.32 3.12 11.37
CA VAL A 36 5.23 3.45 12.47
C VAL A 36 4.52 4.31 13.51
N ASN A 37 3.83 5.37 13.09
CA ASN A 37 3.10 6.26 14.01
C ASN A 37 2.01 5.51 14.77
N ASN A 38 1.17 4.74 14.08
CA ASN A 38 0.08 3.99 14.72
C ASN A 38 0.63 2.99 15.75
N CYS A 39 1.66 2.22 15.41
CA CYS A 39 2.20 1.24 16.34
C CYS A 39 2.97 1.90 17.48
N PHE A 40 3.58 3.07 17.27
CA PHE A 40 4.17 3.85 18.34
C PHE A 40 3.10 4.32 19.33
N ASP A 41 2.05 4.97 18.83
CA ASP A 41 0.96 5.52 19.65
C ASP A 41 0.18 4.42 20.41
N ASP A 42 -0.03 3.26 19.79
CA ASP A 42 -0.79 2.16 20.42
C ASP A 42 0.03 1.36 21.43
N CYS A 43 1.33 1.17 21.18
CA CYS A 43 2.14 0.22 21.94
C CYS A 43 3.12 0.86 22.92
N ILE A 44 3.68 2.04 22.62
CA ILE A 44 4.74 2.65 23.43
C ILE A 44 4.11 3.61 24.43
N ASN A 45 4.01 3.16 25.67
CA ASN A 45 3.34 3.90 26.74
C ASN A 45 4.28 4.22 27.91
N GLY A 46 5.41 3.52 28.02
CA GLY A 46 6.41 3.74 29.07
C GLY A 46 7.54 4.64 28.57
N PHE A 47 7.84 5.70 29.31
CA PHE A 47 8.97 6.60 29.03
C PHE A 47 10.04 6.56 30.14
N GLU A 48 10.06 5.48 30.92
CA GLU A 48 10.98 5.29 32.06
C GLU A 48 12.39 4.89 31.61
N GLU A 49 12.50 4.17 30.48
CA GLU A 49 13.75 3.67 29.92
C GLU A 49 13.91 4.09 28.46
N LYS A 50 15.15 4.14 27.97
CA LYS A 50 15.44 4.45 26.55
C LYS A 50 15.20 3.28 25.61
N ASN A 51 15.13 2.07 26.14
CA ASN A 51 14.94 0.84 25.38
C ASN A 51 13.49 0.39 25.47
N LEU A 52 13.02 -0.26 24.41
CA LEU A 52 11.70 -0.88 24.42
C LEU A 52 11.68 -2.09 25.36
N THR A 53 10.64 -2.18 26.17
CA THR A 53 10.39 -3.36 27.00
C THR A 53 9.95 -4.56 26.15
N ASP A 54 10.11 -5.79 26.65
CA ASP A 54 9.68 -7.01 25.93
C ASP A 54 8.17 -6.98 25.58
N ASN A 55 7.36 -6.36 26.43
CA ASN A 55 5.92 -6.18 26.20
C ASN A 55 5.65 -5.23 25.03
N GLU A 56 6.35 -4.10 24.95
CA GLU A 56 6.25 -3.13 23.86
C GLU A 56 6.74 -3.70 22.53
N ILE A 57 7.83 -4.49 22.56
CA ILE A 57 8.34 -5.21 21.39
C ILE A 57 7.28 -6.21 20.89
N ALA A 58 6.70 -6.99 21.80
CA ALA A 58 5.65 -7.96 21.46
C ALA A 58 4.40 -7.27 20.91
N CYS A 59 3.98 -6.14 21.49
CA CYS A 59 2.88 -5.33 20.98
C CYS A 59 3.17 -4.80 19.58
N THR A 60 4.34 -4.20 19.35
CA THR A 60 4.75 -3.62 18.06
C THR A 60 4.74 -4.67 16.94
N ARG A 61 5.20 -5.90 17.23
CA ARG A 61 5.13 -7.03 16.29
C ARG A 61 3.69 -7.39 15.92
N LYS A 62 2.79 -7.49 16.91
CA LYS A 62 1.36 -7.76 16.68
C LYS A 62 0.69 -6.62 15.92
N CYS A 63 0.98 -5.38 16.27
CA CYS A 63 0.47 -4.18 15.60
C CYS A 63 0.86 -4.19 14.12
N THR A 64 2.14 -4.44 13.81
CA THR A 64 2.63 -4.51 12.43
C THR A 64 1.91 -5.58 11.61
N GLN A 65 1.80 -6.80 12.16
CA GLN A 65 1.09 -7.88 11.49
C GLN A 65 -0.39 -7.55 11.26
N LYS A 66 -1.06 -6.98 12.26
CA LYS A 66 -2.46 -6.58 12.16
C LYS A 66 -2.65 -5.50 11.10
N PHE A 67 -1.81 -4.46 11.11
CA PHE A 67 -1.87 -3.36 10.15
C PHE A 67 -1.73 -3.85 8.72
N MET A 68 -0.74 -4.71 8.43
CA MET A 68 -0.54 -5.24 7.08
C MET A 68 -1.74 -6.07 6.60
N LYS A 69 -2.26 -6.98 7.44
CA LYS A 69 -3.45 -7.79 7.10
C LYS A 69 -4.68 -6.93 6.88
N VAL A 70 -4.84 -5.84 7.65
CA VAL A 70 -5.94 -4.89 7.46
C VAL A 70 -5.79 -4.16 6.13
N ASN A 71 -4.60 -3.66 5.79
CA ASN A 71 -4.38 -2.96 4.51
C ASN A 71 -4.62 -3.89 3.31
N GLU A 72 -4.17 -5.15 3.37
CA GLU A 72 -4.45 -6.14 2.33
C GLU A 72 -5.96 -6.39 2.18
N ARG A 73 -6.66 -6.63 3.29
CA ARG A 73 -8.10 -6.88 3.28
C ARG A 73 -8.89 -5.68 2.76
N VAL A 74 -8.55 -4.47 3.22
CA VAL A 74 -9.18 -3.23 2.76
C VAL A 74 -8.90 -3.01 1.28
N GLY A 75 -7.66 -3.26 0.82
CA GLY A 75 -7.31 -3.18 -0.59
C GLY A 75 -8.14 -4.11 -1.47
N ALA A 76 -8.31 -5.37 -1.06
CA ALA A 76 -9.15 -6.33 -1.78
C ALA A 76 -10.62 -5.87 -1.88
N ARG A 77 -11.20 -5.42 -0.76
CA ARG A 77 -12.58 -4.90 -0.76
C ARG A 77 -12.71 -3.63 -1.60
N PHE A 78 -11.74 -2.72 -1.52
CA PHE A 78 -11.74 -1.48 -2.29
C PHE A 78 -11.71 -1.75 -3.80
N SER A 79 -10.91 -2.72 -4.26
CA SER A 79 -10.87 -3.13 -5.67
C SER A 79 -12.21 -3.69 -6.14
N GLU A 80 -12.87 -4.54 -5.33
CA GLU A 80 -14.18 -5.10 -5.66
C GLU A 80 -15.26 -4.02 -5.77
N GLU A 81 -15.30 -3.07 -4.82
CA GLU A 81 -16.29 -1.99 -4.83
C GLU A 81 -16.02 -0.97 -5.94
N HIS A 82 -14.75 -0.71 -6.26
CA HIS A 82 -14.38 0.15 -7.38
C HIS A 82 -14.86 -0.42 -8.72
N GLN A 83 -14.74 -1.73 -8.93
CA GLN A 83 -15.26 -2.41 -10.13
C GLN A 83 -16.79 -2.26 -10.25
N LYS A 84 -17.54 -2.53 -9.16
CA LYS A 84 -19.00 -2.35 -9.14
C LYS A 84 -19.42 -0.91 -9.44
N MET A 85 -18.68 0.06 -8.89
CA MET A 85 -18.94 1.48 -9.14
C MET A 85 -18.77 1.83 -10.62
N LEU A 86 -17.71 1.34 -11.27
CA LEU A 86 -17.48 1.55 -12.70
C LEU A 86 -18.59 0.92 -13.54
N GLU A 87 -19.02 -0.31 -13.23
CA GLU A 87 -20.13 -0.98 -13.91
C GLU A 87 -21.45 -0.20 -13.79
N SER A 88 -21.74 0.34 -12.60
CA SER A 88 -22.94 1.15 -12.38
C SER A 88 -22.95 2.46 -13.16
N GLN A 89 -21.78 3.05 -13.44
CA GLN A 89 -21.64 4.28 -14.24
C GLN A 89 -21.81 4.04 -15.74
N ILE A 90 -21.55 2.81 -16.22
CA ILE A 90 -21.73 2.45 -17.63
C ILE A 90 -23.21 2.18 -17.96
N GLN A 91 -24.02 1.87 -16.95
CA GLN A 91 -25.46 1.60 -17.10
C GLN A 91 -26.36 2.85 -16.99
N GLN A 92 -25.79 4.03 -16.70
CA GLN A 92 -26.45 5.34 -16.86
C GLN A 92 -26.09 5.95 -18.20
#